data_AF-A0A969QRW4-F1
#
_entry.id   AF-A0A969QRW4-F1
#
_cell.length_a   1.000
_cell.length_b   1.000
_cell.length_c   1.000
_cell.angle_alpha   90.00
_cell.angle_beta   90.00
_cell.angle_gamma   90.00
#
_symmetry.space_group_name_H-M   'P 1'
#
loop_
_entity.id
_entity.type
_entity.pdbx_description
1 polymer ?
#
loop_
_entity_poly.entity_id
_entity_poly.type
_entity_poly.pdbx_seq_one_letter_code
_entity_poly.pdbx_strand_id
1 'polypeptide(L)'
;MHLEAIATLFLGGLAFGWGTRLGQMLLQQGATANDLFKGKTSASLLFLGLYMALLMLALYVPQWHLLPLEWRISGMRVTWTLIRVILLGFCGITFAVSWQTARLQIVAIALLGVLGISSFSATEAYFLAPIYPELKDQLNPNGIFEQTSPSSCAPSALATILHRWGLKQTESSIARLAGTSSLGTSMPQLVAALAAIDMAAIELSPTWEQMQAINRPGVLATWLYSEGRRDPHAVALVGLNDTIATLADPAFGQYFQVSRNQFERIWRKEYLPVFRPQDATLTAAETADYLHRWGYLQQNTLGDRAVLEPAIRQFQKAMGIAETGIVTPQTALMLTGSFLAGVPTLNPQIHKYP
;
A
#
# COMPACT_ATOMS: atom_id res chain seq x y z
N MET A 1 3.55 -6.05 -19.13
CA MET A 1 3.48 -5.17 -20.32
C MET A 1 2.39 -5.57 -21.30
N HIS A 2 2.37 -6.79 -21.87
CA HIS A 2 1.37 -7.14 -22.89
C HIS A 2 -0.09 -7.03 -22.43
N LEU A 3 -0.41 -7.49 -21.21
CA LEU A 3 -1.78 -7.43 -20.68
C LEU A 3 -2.28 -5.98 -20.50
N GLU A 4 -1.40 -5.08 -20.02
CA GLU A 4 -1.74 -3.67 -19.80
C GLU A 4 -1.97 -2.93 -21.11
N ALA A 5 -1.15 -3.21 -22.13
CA ALA A 5 -1.34 -2.67 -23.47
C ALA A 5 -2.66 -3.14 -24.07
N ILE A 6 -3.00 -4.42 -23.94
CA ILE A 6 -4.27 -4.98 -24.39
C ILE A 6 -5.45 -4.32 -23.65
N ALA A 7 -5.37 -4.23 -22.31
CA ALA A 7 -6.41 -3.59 -21.50
C ALA A 7 -6.61 -2.12 -21.87
N THR A 8 -5.51 -1.39 -22.08
CA THR A 8 -5.55 0.00 -22.53
C THR A 8 -6.18 0.14 -23.91
N LEU A 9 -5.79 -0.69 -24.87
CA LEU A 9 -6.35 -0.64 -26.23
C LEU A 9 -7.85 -0.97 -26.23
N PHE A 10 -8.24 -2.01 -25.48
CA PHE A 10 -9.64 -2.43 -25.40
C PHE A 10 -10.51 -1.41 -24.66
N LEU A 11 -10.16 -1.08 -23.41
CA LEU A 11 -10.91 -0.13 -22.58
C LEU A 11 -10.84 1.28 -23.17
N GLY A 12 -9.68 1.68 -23.68
CA GLY A 12 -9.48 2.95 -24.36
C GLY A 12 -10.29 3.07 -25.64
N GLY A 13 -10.38 2.00 -26.44
CA GLY A 13 -11.24 1.96 -27.62
C GLY A 13 -12.72 2.07 -27.27
N LEU A 14 -13.17 1.38 -26.22
CA LEU A 14 -14.54 1.50 -25.71
C LEU A 14 -14.83 2.91 -25.19
N ALA A 15 -13.93 3.48 -24.38
CA ALA A 15 -14.04 4.83 -23.84
C ALA A 15 -14.06 5.87 -24.96
N PHE A 16 -13.19 5.73 -25.96
CA PHE A 16 -13.18 6.59 -27.15
C PHE A 16 -14.50 6.50 -27.93
N GLY A 17 -15.00 5.28 -28.15
CA GLY A 17 -16.31 5.06 -28.80
C GLY A 17 -17.48 5.65 -28.01
N TRP A 18 -17.44 5.59 -26.68
CA TRP A 18 -18.42 6.27 -25.83
C TRP A 18 -18.28 7.79 -25.89
N GLY A 19 -17.05 8.29 -25.84
CA GLY A 19 -16.73 9.70 -25.99
C GLY A 19 -17.24 10.27 -27.30
N THR A 20 -17.08 9.56 -28.42
CA THR A 20 -17.59 10.02 -29.72
C THR A 20 -19.12 10.11 -29.74
N ARG A 21 -19.83 9.13 -29.16
CA ARG A 21 -21.30 9.19 -29.00
C ARG A 21 -21.74 10.37 -28.13
N LEU A 22 -21.05 10.62 -27.02
CA LEU A 22 -21.33 11.77 -26.16
C LEU A 22 -21.07 13.09 -26.90
N GLY A 23 -19.99 13.18 -27.67
CA GLY A 23 -19.70 14.34 -28.52
C GLY A 23 -20.77 14.59 -29.58
N GLN A 24 -21.31 13.54 -30.19
CA GLN A 24 -22.46 13.65 -31.12
C GLN A 24 -23.72 14.17 -30.42
N MET A 25 -23.99 13.73 -29.18
CA MET A 25 -25.10 14.26 -28.39
C MET A 25 -24.90 15.75 -28.05
N LEU A 26 -23.67 16.15 -27.70
CA LEU A 26 -23.34 17.56 -27.47
C LEU A 26 -23.52 18.40 -28.75
N LEU A 27 -23.12 17.89 -29.91
CA LEU A 27 -23.34 18.52 -31.21
C LEU A 27 -24.84 18.73 -31.50
N GLN A 28 -25.68 17.74 -31.21
CA GLN A 28 -27.15 17.87 -31.33
C GLN A 28 -27.72 18.97 -30.42
N GLN A 29 -27.04 19.27 -29.31
CA GLN A 29 -27.39 20.37 -28.41
C GLN A 29 -26.76 21.73 -28.80
N GLY A 30 -26.08 21.80 -29.95
CA GLY A 30 -25.50 23.01 -30.50
C GLY A 30 -24.07 23.31 -30.04
N ALA A 31 -23.37 22.34 -29.45
CA ALA A 31 -21.94 22.46 -29.15
C ALA A 31 -21.12 22.62 -30.44
N THR A 32 -20.04 23.39 -30.38
CA THR A 32 -19.08 23.55 -31.48
C THR A 32 -17.66 23.44 -30.96
N ALA A 33 -16.68 23.25 -31.85
CA ALA A 33 -15.26 23.23 -31.47
C ALA A 33 -14.81 24.53 -30.77
N ASN A 34 -15.39 25.67 -31.14
CA ASN A 34 -15.06 26.97 -30.55
C ASN A 34 -15.86 27.26 -29.26
N ASP A 35 -16.96 26.55 -29.05
CA ASP A 35 -17.85 26.75 -27.90
C ASP A 35 -18.60 25.45 -27.57
N LEU A 36 -18.01 24.65 -26.68
CA LEU A 36 -18.53 23.33 -26.32
C LEU A 36 -19.84 23.43 -25.51
N PHE A 37 -20.08 24.55 -24.83
CA PHE A 37 -21.20 24.70 -23.89
C PHE A 37 -22.12 25.91 -24.14
N LYS A 38 -21.88 26.72 -25.16
CA LYS A 38 -22.72 27.83 -25.65
C LYS A 38 -23.45 28.62 -24.56
N GLY A 39 -22.68 29.33 -23.74
CA GLY A 39 -23.20 30.18 -22.66
C GLY A 39 -23.83 29.44 -21.47
N LYS A 40 -23.80 28.09 -21.46
CA LYS A 40 -24.30 27.27 -20.36
C LYS A 40 -23.19 26.98 -19.35
N THR A 41 -22.85 27.99 -18.53
CA THR A 41 -21.83 27.87 -17.48
C THR A 41 -22.12 26.71 -16.52
N SER A 42 -23.38 26.41 -16.22
CA SER A 42 -23.75 25.27 -15.38
C SER A 42 -23.36 23.92 -16.00
N ALA A 43 -23.51 23.76 -17.32
CA ALA A 43 -23.16 22.53 -18.02
C ALA A 43 -21.63 22.33 -18.09
N SER A 44 -20.87 23.40 -18.30
CA SER A 44 -19.41 23.33 -18.31
C SER A 44 -18.84 23.00 -16.92
N LEU A 45 -19.39 23.60 -15.86
CA LEU A 45 -19.02 23.28 -14.49
C LEU A 45 -19.38 21.84 -14.11
N LEU A 46 -20.55 21.34 -14.54
CA LEU A 46 -20.94 19.95 -14.32
C LEU A 46 -20.00 18.98 -15.04
N PHE A 47 -19.63 19.28 -16.29
CA PHE A 47 -18.68 18.47 -17.05
C PHE A 47 -17.29 18.43 -16.41
N LEU A 48 -16.78 19.60 -15.98
CA LEU A 48 -15.51 19.69 -15.26
C LEU A 48 -15.58 18.95 -13.92
N GLY A 49 -16.68 19.11 -13.18
CA GLY A 49 -16.92 18.39 -11.93
C GLY A 49 -16.93 16.88 -12.12
N LEU A 50 -17.58 16.38 -13.17
CA LEU A 50 -17.58 14.96 -13.51
C LEU A 50 -16.18 14.46 -13.87
N TYR A 51 -15.41 15.22 -14.66
CA TYR A 51 -14.03 14.88 -14.99
C TYR A 51 -13.16 14.77 -13.74
N MET A 52 -13.23 15.78 -12.87
CA MET A 52 -12.49 15.80 -11.61
C MET A 52 -12.92 14.63 -10.71
N ALA A 53 -14.21 14.31 -10.64
CA ALA A 53 -14.71 13.17 -9.89
C ALA A 53 -14.17 11.83 -10.42
N LEU A 54 -14.11 11.65 -11.75
CA LEU A 54 -13.53 10.45 -12.38
C LEU A 54 -12.03 10.33 -12.10
N LEU A 55 -11.29 11.44 -12.16
CA LEU A 55 -9.87 11.44 -11.81
C LEU A 55 -9.64 11.10 -10.34
N MET A 56 -10.41 11.70 -9.43
CA MET A 56 -10.35 11.35 -8.01
C MET A 56 -10.68 9.87 -7.79
N LEU A 57 -11.71 9.34 -8.47
CA LEU A 57 -12.06 7.93 -8.38
C LEU A 57 -10.92 7.02 -8.88
N ALA A 58 -10.27 7.37 -9.99
CA ALA A 58 -9.11 6.65 -10.52
C ALA A 58 -7.89 6.67 -9.58
N LEU A 59 -7.70 7.76 -8.83
CA LEU A 59 -6.62 7.90 -7.84
C LEU A 59 -6.90 7.13 -6.54
N TYR A 60 -8.13 7.19 -6.02
CA TYR A 60 -8.46 6.67 -4.69
C TYR A 60 -8.94 5.21 -4.69
N VAL A 61 -9.68 4.76 -5.71
CA VAL A 61 -10.27 3.40 -5.70
C VAL A 61 -9.20 2.31 -5.61
N PRO A 62 -8.09 2.35 -6.38
CA PRO A 62 -7.07 1.30 -6.30
C PRO A 62 -6.37 1.21 -4.94
N GLN A 63 -6.51 2.23 -4.09
CA GLN A 63 -5.95 2.29 -2.75
C GLN A 63 -6.91 1.78 -1.66
N TRP A 64 -8.15 1.43 -2.01
CA TRP A 64 -9.14 0.96 -1.03
C TRP A 64 -8.73 -0.38 -0.42
N HIS A 65 -8.71 -0.43 0.92
CA HIS A 65 -8.37 -1.65 1.67
C HIS A 65 -9.33 -2.83 1.43
N LEU A 66 -10.53 -2.56 0.92
CA LEU A 66 -11.52 -3.59 0.56
C LEU A 66 -11.16 -4.38 -0.70
N LEU A 67 -10.25 -3.85 -1.54
CA LEU A 67 -9.84 -4.55 -2.75
C LEU A 67 -8.89 -5.72 -2.42
N PRO A 68 -8.94 -6.81 -3.21
CA PRO A 68 -8.01 -7.92 -3.06
C PRO A 68 -6.55 -7.45 -3.12
N LEU A 69 -5.67 -8.15 -2.41
CA LEU A 69 -4.25 -7.80 -2.31
C LEU A 69 -3.59 -7.65 -3.70
N GLU A 70 -3.89 -8.55 -4.64
CA GLU A 70 -3.36 -8.53 -6.01
C GLU A 70 -3.65 -7.21 -6.75
N TRP A 71 -4.84 -6.64 -6.53
CA TRP A 71 -5.26 -5.37 -7.12
C TRP A 71 -4.49 -4.21 -6.51
N ARG A 72 -4.31 -4.23 -5.18
CA ARG A 72 -3.61 -3.19 -4.44
C ARG A 72 -2.11 -3.18 -4.74
N ILE A 73 -1.49 -4.35 -4.94
CA ILE A 73 -0.11 -4.47 -5.44
C ILE A 73 0.04 -3.78 -6.80
N SER A 74 -0.95 -3.97 -7.68
CA SER A 74 -0.98 -3.34 -9.01
C SER A 74 -1.59 -1.93 -9.01
N GLY A 75 -1.93 -1.38 -7.83
CA GLY A 75 -2.80 -0.21 -7.70
C GLY A 75 -2.32 1.01 -8.47
N MET A 76 -1.02 1.30 -8.42
CA MET A 76 -0.42 2.40 -9.20
C MET A 76 -0.61 2.20 -10.71
N ARG A 77 -0.30 1.02 -11.26
CA ARG A 77 -0.49 0.72 -12.69
C ARG A 77 -1.96 0.81 -13.10
N VAL A 78 -2.85 0.35 -12.24
CA VAL A 78 -4.31 0.46 -12.44
C VAL A 78 -4.73 1.93 -12.50
N THR A 79 -4.27 2.77 -11.57
CA THR A 79 -4.53 4.23 -11.58
C THR A 79 -4.08 4.88 -12.88
N TRP A 80 -2.84 4.63 -13.33
CA TRP A 80 -2.32 5.19 -14.58
C TRP A 80 -3.13 4.72 -15.80
N THR A 81 -3.48 3.42 -15.84
CA THR A 81 -4.33 2.86 -16.90
C THR A 81 -5.72 3.53 -16.91
N LEU A 82 -6.34 3.72 -15.76
CA LEU A 82 -7.65 4.37 -15.66
C LEU A 82 -7.60 5.83 -16.14
N ILE A 83 -6.59 6.60 -15.73
CA ILE A 83 -6.39 7.98 -16.19
C ILE A 83 -6.22 8.00 -17.72
N ARG A 84 -5.43 7.08 -18.28
CA ARG A 84 -5.23 6.95 -19.74
C ARG A 84 -6.54 6.64 -20.48
N VAL A 85 -7.36 5.72 -19.95
CA VAL A 85 -8.67 5.37 -20.50
C VAL A 85 -9.63 6.56 -20.45
N ILE A 86 -9.66 7.31 -19.35
CA ILE A 86 -10.45 8.54 -19.22
C ILE A 86 -10.00 9.54 -20.29
N LEU A 87 -8.70 9.83 -20.41
CA LEU A 87 -8.16 10.75 -21.42
C LEU A 87 -8.57 10.35 -22.85
N LEU A 88 -8.50 9.06 -23.19
CA LEU A 88 -8.96 8.55 -24.49
C LEU A 88 -10.46 8.78 -24.71
N GLY A 89 -11.29 8.64 -23.68
CA GLY A 89 -12.70 9.01 -23.75
C GLY A 89 -12.92 10.49 -24.10
N PHE A 90 -12.15 11.40 -23.50
CA PHE A 90 -12.20 12.83 -23.81
C PHE A 90 -11.67 13.15 -25.22
N CYS A 91 -10.64 12.43 -25.69
CA CYS A 91 -10.22 12.49 -27.08
C CYS A 91 -11.36 12.09 -28.04
N GLY A 92 -12.20 11.11 -27.68
CA GLY A 92 -13.39 10.73 -28.45
C GLY A 92 -14.41 11.87 -28.57
N ILE A 93 -14.68 12.58 -27.47
CA ILE A 93 -15.61 13.73 -27.46
C ILE A 93 -15.09 14.84 -28.38
N THR A 94 -13.83 15.23 -28.18
CA THR A 94 -13.19 16.32 -28.96
C THR A 94 -13.09 15.97 -30.44
N PHE A 95 -12.76 14.72 -30.77
CA PHE A 95 -12.75 14.23 -32.15
C PHE A 95 -14.13 14.37 -32.81
N ALA A 96 -15.19 13.88 -32.17
CA ALA A 96 -16.55 13.93 -32.75
C ALA A 96 -17.02 15.37 -33.00
N VAL A 97 -16.82 16.27 -32.01
CA VAL A 97 -17.23 17.68 -32.12
C VAL A 97 -16.47 18.39 -33.23
N SER A 98 -15.15 18.22 -33.29
CA SER A 98 -14.31 18.90 -34.29
C SER A 98 -14.46 18.32 -35.67
N TRP A 99 -14.75 17.02 -35.80
CA TRP A 99 -15.01 16.39 -37.10
C TRP A 99 -16.19 17.03 -37.84
N GLN A 100 -17.21 17.46 -37.10
CA GLN A 100 -18.38 18.10 -37.69
C GLN A 100 -18.26 19.61 -37.83
N THR A 101 -17.56 20.28 -36.91
CA THR A 101 -17.57 21.75 -36.83
C THR A 101 -16.28 22.43 -37.31
N ALA A 102 -15.16 21.72 -37.33
CA ALA A 102 -13.86 22.28 -37.69
C ALA A 102 -12.95 21.22 -38.34
N ARG A 103 -13.32 20.72 -39.53
CA ARG A 103 -12.59 19.62 -40.20
C ARG A 103 -11.09 19.90 -40.39
N LEU A 104 -10.73 21.14 -40.69
CA LEU A 104 -9.32 21.53 -40.85
C LEU A 104 -8.51 21.41 -39.55
N GLN A 105 -9.17 21.45 -38.38
CA GLN A 105 -8.52 21.32 -37.07
C GLN A 105 -8.39 19.87 -36.61
N ILE A 106 -9.01 18.89 -37.28
CA ILE A 106 -8.95 17.48 -36.87
C ILE A 106 -7.49 17.00 -36.81
N VAL A 107 -6.67 17.36 -37.81
CA VAL A 107 -5.26 16.96 -37.85
C VAL A 107 -4.51 17.50 -36.64
N ALA A 108 -4.73 18.78 -36.29
CA ALA A 108 -4.12 19.38 -35.11
C ALA A 108 -4.56 18.67 -33.81
N ILE A 109 -5.86 18.36 -33.67
CA ILE A 109 -6.40 17.65 -32.50
C ILE A 109 -5.86 16.22 -32.41
N ALA A 110 -5.77 15.51 -33.53
CA ALA A 110 -5.18 14.19 -33.56
C ALA A 110 -3.70 14.21 -33.14
N LEU A 111 -2.93 15.17 -33.65
CA LEU A 111 -1.54 15.36 -33.26
C LEU A 111 -1.40 15.70 -31.77
N LEU A 112 -2.24 16.60 -31.24
CA LEU A 112 -2.26 16.93 -29.82
C LEU A 112 -2.66 15.73 -28.95
N GLY A 113 -3.62 14.92 -29.40
CA GLY A 113 -4.04 13.70 -28.72
C GLY A 113 -2.91 12.67 -28.66
N VAL A 114 -2.23 12.43 -29.79
CA VAL A 114 -1.05 11.55 -29.86
C VAL A 114 0.06 12.07 -28.95
N LEU A 115 0.41 13.36 -29.06
CA LEU A 115 1.43 13.98 -28.21
C LEU A 115 1.09 13.83 -26.72
N GLY A 116 -0.16 14.11 -26.34
CA GLY A 116 -0.63 13.99 -24.96
C GLY A 116 -0.54 12.56 -24.43
N ILE A 117 -1.02 11.57 -25.18
CA ILE A 117 -0.98 10.15 -24.79
C ILE A 117 0.46 9.65 -24.72
N SER A 118 1.30 9.99 -25.70
CA SER A 118 2.72 9.62 -25.72
C SER A 118 3.47 10.23 -24.55
N SER A 119 3.24 11.51 -24.24
CA SER A 119 3.88 12.21 -23.12
C SER A 119 3.45 11.61 -21.78
N PHE A 120 2.15 11.32 -21.63
CA PHE A 120 1.61 10.66 -20.46
C PHE A 120 2.21 9.26 -20.27
N SER A 121 2.29 8.47 -21.34
CA SER A 121 2.87 7.12 -21.29
C SER A 121 4.38 7.14 -20.98
N ALA A 122 5.12 8.11 -21.53
CA ALA A 122 6.52 8.31 -21.19
C ALA A 122 6.71 8.71 -19.72
N THR A 123 5.83 9.57 -19.20
CA THR A 123 5.82 10.01 -17.80
C THR A 123 5.56 8.83 -16.87
N GLU A 124 4.57 8.00 -17.18
CA GLU A 124 4.29 6.77 -16.45
C GLU A 124 5.49 5.82 -16.48
N ALA A 125 6.08 5.57 -17.66
CA ALA A 125 7.24 4.70 -17.79
C ALA A 125 8.41 5.19 -16.94
N TYR A 126 8.61 6.50 -16.86
CA TYR A 126 9.63 7.12 -16.00
C TYR A 126 9.34 6.93 -14.50
N PHE A 127 8.12 7.20 -14.05
CA PHE A 127 7.75 7.08 -12.63
C PHE A 127 7.60 5.64 -12.14
N LEU A 128 7.21 4.72 -13.02
CA LEU A 128 7.09 3.29 -12.76
C LEU A 128 8.37 2.51 -13.10
N ALA A 129 9.42 3.20 -13.57
CA ALA A 129 10.71 2.59 -13.78
C ALA A 129 11.23 1.96 -12.48
N PRO A 130 11.75 0.73 -12.54
CA PRO A 130 12.32 0.08 -11.37
C PRO A 130 13.59 0.80 -10.90
N ILE A 131 13.69 1.08 -9.60
CA ILE A 131 14.88 1.76 -9.03
C ILE A 131 15.98 0.78 -8.61
N TYR A 132 15.65 -0.50 -8.40
CA TYR A 132 16.56 -1.51 -7.88
C TYR A 132 17.85 -1.77 -8.69
N PRO A 133 17.97 -1.44 -10.01
CA PRO A 133 19.27 -1.53 -10.69
C PRO A 133 20.29 -0.49 -10.21
N GLU A 134 19.85 0.61 -9.62
CA GLU A 134 20.69 1.75 -9.21
C GLU A 134 20.99 1.76 -7.70
N LEU A 135 20.29 0.93 -6.92
CA LEU A 135 20.46 0.85 -5.47
C LEU A 135 21.80 0.22 -5.10
N LYS A 136 22.36 0.66 -3.98
CA LYS A 136 23.58 0.10 -3.39
C LYS A 136 23.25 -0.39 -1.99
N ASP A 137 23.48 -1.68 -1.73
CA ASP A 137 23.13 -2.27 -0.45
C ASP A 137 24.06 -1.76 0.67
N GLN A 138 23.57 -0.80 1.47
CA GLN A 138 24.34 -0.15 2.54
C GLN A 138 23.92 -0.65 3.91
N LEU A 139 24.51 -1.77 4.36
CA LEU A 139 24.36 -2.26 5.72
C LEU A 139 25.36 -1.56 6.66
N ASN A 140 24.85 -0.75 7.57
CA ASN A 140 25.66 -0.07 8.56
C ASN A 140 26.11 -1.04 9.68
N PRO A 141 27.22 -0.75 10.40
CA PRO A 141 27.71 -1.59 11.50
C PRO A 141 26.71 -1.81 12.64
N ASN A 142 25.72 -0.91 12.77
CA ASN A 142 24.62 -1.03 13.73
C ASN A 142 23.50 -1.99 13.26
N GLY A 143 23.66 -2.68 12.13
CA GLY A 143 22.69 -3.64 11.60
C GLY A 143 21.50 -3.02 10.86
N ILE A 144 21.55 -1.73 10.53
CA ILE A 144 20.50 -1.03 9.77
C ILE A 144 20.91 -0.90 8.31
N PHE A 145 20.00 -1.23 7.40
CA PHE A 145 20.15 -0.87 5.99
C PHE A 145 19.76 0.60 5.79
N GLU A 146 20.75 1.41 5.44
CA GLU A 146 20.55 2.80 5.04
C GLU A 146 20.06 2.84 3.58
N GLN A 147 19.03 3.64 3.33
CA GLN A 147 18.47 3.74 1.98
C GLN A 147 19.42 4.50 1.07
N THR A 148 19.55 4.03 -0.17
CA THR A 148 20.38 4.70 -1.18
C THR A 148 19.56 5.45 -2.23
N SER A 149 18.23 5.36 -2.14
CA SER A 149 17.28 6.15 -2.92
C SER A 149 16.19 6.75 -2.02
N PRO A 150 15.66 7.94 -2.34
CA PRO A 150 14.49 8.49 -1.65
C PRO A 150 13.26 7.58 -1.68
N SER A 151 13.17 6.67 -2.66
CA SER A 151 12.01 5.81 -2.89
C SER A 151 12.17 4.39 -2.33
N SER A 152 13.29 4.10 -1.66
CA SER A 152 13.63 2.76 -1.13
C SER A 152 13.58 2.66 0.40
N CYS A 153 12.95 3.62 1.10
CA CYS A 153 12.76 3.58 2.56
C CYS A 153 12.09 2.29 3.04
N ALA A 154 10.98 1.89 2.42
CA ALA A 154 10.23 0.68 2.77
C ALA A 154 11.04 -0.61 2.54
N PRO A 155 11.70 -0.81 1.37
CA PRO A 155 12.64 -1.92 1.17
C PRO A 155 13.77 -1.97 2.19
N SER A 156 14.38 -0.83 2.52
CA SER A 156 15.49 -0.74 3.47
C SER A 156 15.06 -1.04 4.91
N ALA A 157 13.91 -0.53 5.33
CA ALA A 157 13.30 -0.86 6.60
C ALA A 157 13.00 -2.37 6.69
N LEU A 158 12.43 -2.95 5.64
CA LEU A 158 12.14 -4.39 5.62
C LEU A 158 13.42 -5.24 5.62
N ALA A 159 14.44 -4.87 4.85
CA ALA A 159 15.74 -5.53 4.86
C ALA A 159 16.37 -5.50 6.26
N THR A 160 16.25 -4.37 6.98
CA THR A 160 16.69 -4.25 8.38
C THR A 160 15.95 -5.22 9.30
N ILE A 161 14.63 -5.37 9.15
CA ILE A 161 13.86 -6.37 9.91
C ILE A 161 14.32 -7.78 9.57
N LEU A 162 14.45 -8.13 8.29
CA LEU A 162 14.83 -9.46 7.83
C LEU A 162 16.25 -9.84 8.23
N HIS A 163 17.15 -8.86 8.33
CA HIS A 163 18.48 -9.07 8.90
C HIS A 163 18.43 -9.58 10.34
N ARG A 164 17.50 -9.06 11.17
CA ARG A 164 17.26 -9.58 12.53
C ARG A 164 16.71 -11.00 12.54
N TRP A 165 15.99 -11.39 11.49
CA TRP A 165 15.55 -12.77 11.27
C TRP A 165 16.68 -13.69 10.79
N GLY A 166 17.91 -13.18 10.62
CA GLY A 166 19.05 -13.92 10.10
C GLY A 166 18.99 -14.14 8.57
N LEU A 167 18.06 -13.46 7.89
CA LEU A 167 17.91 -13.56 6.45
C LEU A 167 18.82 -12.54 5.75
N LYS A 168 19.52 -12.98 4.71
CA LYS A 168 20.46 -12.17 3.93
C LYS A 168 19.76 -11.39 2.81
N GLN A 169 18.64 -10.73 3.15
CA GLN A 169 17.93 -9.87 2.22
C GLN A 169 18.48 -8.45 2.32
N THR A 170 18.68 -7.81 1.17
CA THR A 170 19.22 -6.45 1.07
C THR A 170 18.18 -5.47 0.55
N GLU A 171 18.48 -4.16 0.62
CA GLU A 171 17.63 -3.11 0.07
C GLU A 171 17.24 -3.41 -1.40
N SER A 172 18.23 -3.70 -2.25
CA SER A 172 18.02 -3.95 -3.68
C SER A 172 17.23 -5.22 -3.96
N SER A 173 17.46 -6.28 -3.18
CA SER A 173 16.70 -7.55 -3.28
C SER A 173 15.23 -7.33 -2.95
N ILE A 174 14.93 -6.67 -1.82
CA ILE A 174 13.56 -6.38 -1.41
C ILE A 174 12.88 -5.42 -2.39
N ALA A 175 13.59 -4.39 -2.86
CA ALA A 175 13.04 -3.45 -3.84
C ALA A 175 12.66 -4.16 -5.15
N ARG A 176 13.44 -5.16 -5.57
CA ARG A 176 13.12 -6.00 -6.73
C ARG A 176 11.88 -6.87 -6.49
N LEU A 177 11.80 -7.54 -5.35
CA LEU A 177 10.67 -8.40 -5.00
C LEU A 177 9.37 -7.61 -4.85
N ALA A 178 9.44 -6.41 -4.27
CA ALA A 178 8.30 -5.52 -4.10
C ALA A 178 7.90 -4.79 -5.40
N GLY A 179 8.78 -4.76 -6.40
CA GLY A 179 8.58 -3.97 -7.61
C GLY A 179 8.60 -2.47 -7.34
N THR A 180 9.50 -2.03 -6.46
CA THR A 180 9.67 -0.63 -6.09
C THR A 180 10.02 0.23 -7.31
N SER A 181 9.34 1.37 -7.42
CA SER A 181 9.59 2.37 -8.47
C SER A 181 10.00 3.71 -7.89
N SER A 182 10.21 4.70 -8.75
CA SER A 182 10.49 6.09 -8.34
C SER A 182 9.38 6.70 -7.48
N LEU A 183 8.16 6.16 -7.52
CA LEU A 183 7.04 6.58 -6.66
C LEU A 183 7.07 5.94 -5.26
N GLY A 184 7.98 4.99 -5.02
CA GLY A 184 8.13 4.30 -3.74
C GLY A 184 7.61 2.87 -3.75
N THR A 185 7.30 2.37 -2.55
CA THR A 185 6.79 1.02 -2.31
C THR A 185 5.61 1.09 -1.36
N SER A 186 4.50 0.42 -1.71
CA SER A 186 3.33 0.30 -0.84
C SER A 186 3.44 -0.88 0.13
N MET A 187 2.67 -0.86 1.22
CA MET A 187 2.60 -2.00 2.16
C MET A 187 2.15 -3.31 1.49
N PRO A 188 1.13 -3.32 0.59
CA PRO A 188 0.78 -4.50 -0.20
C PRO A 188 1.95 -5.10 -0.99
N GLN A 189 2.80 -4.26 -1.57
CA GLN A 189 3.99 -4.72 -2.30
C GLN A 189 5.00 -5.38 -1.36
N LEU A 190 5.16 -4.89 -0.13
CA LEU A 190 6.00 -5.54 0.88
C LEU A 190 5.44 -6.89 1.33
N VAL A 191 4.11 -7.02 1.47
CA VAL A 191 3.47 -8.32 1.75
C VAL A 191 3.78 -9.32 0.64
N ALA A 192 3.66 -8.91 -0.64
CA ALA A 192 4.03 -9.75 -1.78
C ALA A 192 5.51 -10.12 -1.78
N ALA A 193 6.39 -9.18 -1.45
CA ALA A 193 7.83 -9.41 -1.37
C ALA A 193 8.20 -10.43 -0.29
N LEU A 194 7.55 -10.39 0.88
CA LEU A 194 7.74 -11.36 1.96
C LEU A 194 7.27 -12.75 1.55
N ALA A 195 6.11 -12.85 0.90
CA ALA A 195 5.59 -14.13 0.42
C ALA A 195 6.55 -14.82 -0.56
N ALA A 196 7.29 -14.05 -1.37
CA ALA A 196 8.27 -14.57 -2.31
C ALA A 196 9.54 -15.15 -1.66
N ILE A 197 9.73 -14.97 -0.34
CA ILE A 197 10.88 -15.48 0.43
C ILE A 197 10.43 -16.31 1.65
N ASP A 198 9.25 -16.95 1.55
CA ASP A 198 8.66 -17.81 2.59
C ASP A 198 8.46 -17.12 3.96
N MET A 199 8.31 -15.79 3.93
CA MET A 199 7.92 -14.98 5.07
C MET A 199 6.50 -14.45 4.87
N ALA A 200 5.90 -13.94 5.94
CA ALA A 200 4.57 -13.39 5.90
C ALA A 200 4.47 -12.07 6.66
N ALA A 201 3.49 -11.28 6.27
CA ALA A 201 3.01 -10.14 7.01
C ALA A 201 1.54 -9.90 6.71
N ILE A 202 0.87 -9.16 7.60
CA ILE A 202 -0.50 -8.68 7.39
C ILE A 202 -0.53 -7.17 7.61
N GLU A 203 -1.32 -6.45 6.83
CA GLU A 203 -1.50 -5.01 7.01
C GLU A 203 -2.45 -4.75 8.19
N LEU A 204 -1.97 -4.01 9.18
CA LEU A 204 -2.75 -3.69 10.37
C LEU A 204 -2.75 -2.18 10.63
N SER A 205 -3.82 -1.71 11.26
CA SER A 205 -3.91 -0.39 11.90
C SER A 205 -4.09 -0.52 13.42
N PRO A 206 -3.14 -1.16 14.12
CA PRO A 206 -3.31 -1.57 15.51
C PRO A 206 -3.11 -0.40 16.48
N THR A 207 -3.68 -0.46 17.68
CA THR A 207 -3.26 0.44 18.77
C THR A 207 -1.83 0.14 19.24
N TRP A 208 -1.28 1.02 20.09
CA TRP A 208 0.02 0.78 20.74
C TRP A 208 0.05 -0.55 21.50
N GLU A 209 -0.98 -0.80 22.31
CA GLU A 209 -1.15 -2.01 23.10
C GLU A 209 -1.29 -3.25 22.21
N GLN A 210 -1.99 -3.12 21.09
CA GLN A 210 -2.11 -4.20 20.11
C GLN A 210 -0.76 -4.53 19.45
N MET A 211 0.08 -3.53 19.16
CA MET A 211 1.46 -3.79 18.69
C MET A 211 2.31 -4.47 19.75
N GLN A 212 2.18 -4.08 21.02
CA GLN A 212 2.84 -4.76 22.13
C GLN A 212 2.37 -6.21 22.27
N ALA A 213 1.07 -6.46 22.15
CA ALA A 213 0.49 -7.81 22.21
C ALA A 213 0.96 -8.69 21.04
N ILE A 214 1.10 -8.13 19.83
CA ILE A 214 1.67 -8.83 18.67
C ILE A 214 3.16 -9.12 18.87
N ASN A 215 3.91 -8.19 19.46
CA ASN A 215 5.33 -8.35 19.83
C ASN A 215 6.26 -8.80 18.68
N ARG A 216 5.98 -8.35 17.45
CA ARG A 216 6.81 -8.64 16.27
C ARG A 216 7.54 -7.39 15.80
N PRO A 217 8.80 -7.47 15.34
CA PRO A 217 9.37 -6.41 14.54
C PRO A 217 8.63 -6.30 13.20
N GLY A 218 8.55 -5.09 12.66
CA GLY A 218 7.79 -4.85 11.44
C GLY A 218 8.07 -3.50 10.80
N VAL A 219 7.44 -3.25 9.66
CA VAL A 219 7.55 -1.97 8.96
C VAL A 219 6.38 -1.08 9.38
N LEU A 220 6.66 0.20 9.64
CA LEU A 220 5.66 1.23 9.92
C LEU A 220 5.64 2.25 8.81
N ALA A 221 4.44 2.67 8.40
CA ALA A 221 4.32 3.92 7.67
C ALA A 221 4.37 5.09 8.66
N THR A 222 5.21 6.07 8.37
CA THR A 222 5.40 7.27 9.18
C THR A 222 5.44 8.53 8.32
N TRP A 223 5.48 9.68 8.98
CA TRP A 223 5.73 10.98 8.40
C TRP A 223 7.13 11.42 8.74
N LEU A 224 7.93 11.70 7.72
CA LEU A 224 9.18 12.39 7.88
C LEU A 224 8.92 13.90 7.78
N TYR A 225 9.33 14.63 8.82
CA TYR A 225 9.20 16.08 8.86
C TYR A 225 10.55 16.70 8.49
N SER A 226 10.62 17.35 7.33
CA SER A 226 11.81 18.05 6.85
C SER A 226 11.44 19.43 6.33
N GLU A 227 12.13 20.49 6.80
CA GLU A 227 11.97 21.87 6.32
C GLU A 227 10.50 22.37 6.22
N GLY A 228 9.66 22.00 7.19
CA GLY A 228 8.23 22.37 7.20
C GLY A 228 7.35 21.57 6.24
N ARG A 229 7.90 20.57 5.56
CA ARG A 229 7.18 19.58 4.74
C ARG A 229 6.98 18.28 5.50
N ARG A 230 5.97 17.54 5.08
CA ARG A 230 5.56 16.25 5.65
C ARG A 230 5.52 15.24 4.52
N ASP A 231 6.51 14.38 4.47
CA ASP A 231 6.66 13.40 3.40
C ASP A 231 6.34 11.98 3.91
N PRO A 232 5.64 11.16 3.11
CA PRO A 232 5.49 9.73 3.36
C PRO A 232 6.84 9.05 3.59
N HIS A 233 6.97 8.31 4.67
CA HIS A 233 8.18 7.55 4.98
C HIS A 233 7.86 6.16 5.54
N ALA A 234 8.84 5.28 5.55
CA ALA A 234 8.74 3.95 6.15
C ALA A 234 9.96 3.66 7.01
N VAL A 235 9.70 3.14 8.22
CA VAL A 235 10.73 2.83 9.22
C VAL A 235 10.52 1.43 9.78
N ALA A 236 11.58 0.84 10.32
CA ALA A 236 11.51 -0.46 10.97
C ALA A 236 11.21 -0.29 12.47
N LEU A 237 10.09 -0.82 12.95
CA LEU A 237 9.81 -0.95 14.38
C LEU A 237 10.59 -2.15 14.92
N VAL A 238 11.57 -1.87 15.79
CA VAL A 238 12.48 -2.89 16.32
C VAL A 238 12.34 -3.11 17.82
N GLY A 239 11.74 -2.16 18.54
CA GLY A 239 11.50 -2.26 19.97
C GLY A 239 10.28 -1.43 20.38
N LEU A 240 9.52 -1.90 21.37
CA LEU A 240 8.34 -1.24 21.88
C LEU A 240 8.12 -1.62 23.34
N ASN A 241 7.99 -0.62 24.21
CA ASN A 241 7.56 -0.80 25.59
C ASN A 241 6.38 0.15 25.91
N ASP A 242 6.03 0.33 27.17
CA ASP A 242 4.86 1.12 27.55
C ASP A 242 4.95 2.61 27.18
N THR A 243 6.16 3.14 27.00
CA THR A 243 6.40 4.58 26.84
C THR A 243 7.25 4.95 25.64
N ILE A 244 8.04 4.02 25.10
CA ILE A 244 9.07 4.26 24.09
C ILE A 244 8.93 3.23 22.96
N ALA A 245 9.01 3.72 21.72
CA ALA A 245 9.25 2.92 20.53
C ALA A 245 10.70 3.14 20.07
N THR A 246 11.38 2.06 19.69
CA THR A 246 12.68 2.11 19.02
C THR A 246 12.48 1.82 17.54
N LEU A 247 12.86 2.79 16.72
CA LEU A 247 12.73 2.79 15.27
C LEU A 247 14.12 2.71 14.64
N ALA A 248 14.32 1.81 13.68
CA ALA A 248 15.44 1.90 12.74
C ALA A 248 14.98 2.71 11.53
N ASP A 249 15.52 3.91 11.38
CA ASP A 249 15.18 4.80 10.28
C ASP A 249 16.20 4.61 9.14
N PRO A 250 15.76 4.13 7.97
CA PRO A 250 16.65 3.92 6.83
C PRO A 250 17.14 5.23 6.20
N ALA A 251 16.47 6.38 6.40
CA ALA A 251 16.91 7.66 5.84
C ALA A 251 18.23 8.16 6.47
N PHE A 252 18.49 7.77 7.71
CA PHE A 252 19.69 8.16 8.45
C PHE A 252 20.58 6.96 8.80
N GLY A 253 20.12 5.73 8.53
CA GLY A 253 20.82 4.50 8.89
C GLY A 253 21.03 4.35 10.41
N GLN A 254 20.10 4.86 11.23
CA GLN A 254 20.25 5.01 12.69
C GLN A 254 19.02 4.58 13.48
N TYR A 255 19.24 4.24 14.76
CA TYR A 255 18.17 3.99 15.72
C TYR A 255 17.68 5.29 16.34
N PHE A 256 16.36 5.45 16.40
CA PHE A 256 15.68 6.54 17.09
C PHE A 256 14.76 5.98 18.16
N GLN A 257 14.88 6.52 19.37
CA GLN A 257 13.92 6.27 20.44
C GLN A 257 12.94 7.43 20.49
N VAL A 258 11.66 7.13 20.35
CA VAL A 258 10.58 8.12 20.38
C VAL A 258 9.62 7.78 21.49
N SER A 259 9.16 8.80 22.21
CA SER A 259 8.08 8.63 23.18
C SER A 259 6.78 8.27 22.48
N ARG A 260 5.84 7.65 23.19
CA ARG A 260 4.51 7.32 22.66
C ARG A 260 3.79 8.50 22.00
N ASN A 261 3.87 9.70 22.61
CA ASN A 261 3.28 10.92 22.02
C ASN A 261 3.95 11.29 20.68
N GLN A 262 5.28 11.25 20.63
CA GLN A 262 6.02 11.52 19.40
C GLN A 262 5.70 10.49 18.31
N PHE A 263 5.60 9.21 18.70
CA PHE A 263 5.20 8.13 17.80
C PHE A 263 3.81 8.40 17.21
N GLU A 264 2.80 8.70 18.04
CA GLU A 264 1.43 8.97 17.59
C GLU A 264 1.36 10.15 16.60
N ARG A 265 2.25 11.13 16.71
CA ARG A 265 2.34 12.26 15.79
C ARG A 265 2.91 11.88 14.42
N ILE A 266 3.91 11.00 14.37
CA ILE A 266 4.58 10.60 13.13
C ILE A 266 3.90 9.39 12.48
N TRP A 267 3.16 8.58 13.22
CA TRP A 267 2.63 7.30 12.75
C TRP A 267 1.43 7.48 11.81
N ARG A 268 1.43 6.72 10.71
CA ARG A 268 0.38 6.76 9.66
C ARG A 268 -0.73 5.74 9.86
N LYS A 269 -0.77 5.05 11.00
CA LYS A 269 -1.73 3.98 11.28
C LYS A 269 -1.60 2.75 10.37
N GLU A 270 -0.41 2.52 9.82
CA GLU A 270 -0.11 1.29 9.08
C GLU A 270 1.10 0.62 9.72
N TYR A 271 0.94 -0.66 10.01
CA TYR A 271 1.93 -1.53 10.60
C TYR A 271 1.90 -2.88 9.91
N LEU A 272 3.09 -3.37 9.57
CA LEU A 272 3.32 -4.62 8.86
C LEU A 272 4.24 -5.50 9.74
N PRO A 273 3.68 -6.24 10.72
CA PRO A 273 4.45 -7.20 11.51
C PRO A 273 5.00 -8.28 10.59
N VAL A 274 6.30 -8.59 10.72
CA VAL A 274 6.93 -9.67 9.97
C VAL A 274 6.96 -10.93 10.83
N PHE A 275 6.55 -12.06 10.25
CA PHE A 275 6.48 -13.36 10.93
C PHE A 275 6.64 -14.51 9.91
N ARG A 276 6.81 -15.74 10.41
CA ARG A 276 6.79 -16.93 9.55
C ARG A 276 5.35 -17.37 9.29
N PRO A 277 4.98 -17.86 8.10
CA PRO A 277 3.59 -18.21 7.78
C PRO A 277 2.87 -19.05 8.85
N GLN A 278 3.56 -20.03 9.45
CA GLN A 278 3.01 -20.88 10.51
C GLN A 278 2.65 -20.12 11.81
N ASP A 279 3.25 -18.97 12.07
CA ASP A 279 3.01 -18.18 13.29
C ASP A 279 1.60 -17.54 13.31
N ALA A 280 0.97 -17.43 12.14
CA ALA A 280 -0.37 -16.84 11.98
C ALA A 280 -1.50 -17.88 11.91
N THR A 281 -1.17 -19.16 12.06
CA THR A 281 -2.12 -20.27 12.01
C THR A 281 -1.97 -21.11 13.27
N LEU A 282 -3.03 -21.19 14.08
CA LEU A 282 -3.04 -22.02 15.28
C LEU A 282 -4.01 -23.18 15.10
N THR A 283 -3.58 -24.37 15.51
CA THR A 283 -4.49 -25.50 15.71
C THR A 283 -5.46 -25.22 16.87
N ALA A 284 -6.55 -25.98 16.95
CA ALA A 284 -7.48 -25.88 18.08
C ALA A 284 -6.80 -26.17 19.42
N ALA A 285 -5.82 -27.08 19.44
CA ALA A 285 -5.05 -27.43 20.63
C ALA A 285 -4.13 -26.29 21.09
N GLU A 286 -3.37 -25.70 20.17
CA GLU A 286 -2.52 -24.53 20.47
C GLU A 286 -3.36 -23.33 20.91
N THR A 287 -4.50 -23.12 20.25
CA THR A 287 -5.45 -22.06 20.62
C THR A 287 -5.95 -22.24 22.06
N ALA A 288 -6.35 -23.46 22.43
CA ALA A 288 -6.78 -23.78 23.79
C ALA A 288 -5.68 -23.54 24.83
N ASP A 289 -4.44 -23.95 24.52
CA ASP A 289 -3.28 -23.72 25.38
C ASP A 289 -3.01 -22.22 25.61
N TYR A 290 -2.93 -21.42 24.54
CA TYR A 290 -2.70 -20.00 24.68
C TYR A 290 -3.83 -19.29 25.42
N LEU A 291 -5.09 -19.61 25.14
CA LEU A 291 -6.23 -19.03 25.86
C LEU A 291 -6.23 -19.40 27.34
N HIS A 292 -5.85 -20.64 27.69
CA HIS A 292 -5.67 -21.07 29.07
C HIS A 292 -4.56 -20.28 29.76
N ARG A 293 -3.40 -20.12 29.11
CA ARG A 293 -2.26 -19.34 29.64
C ARG A 293 -2.60 -17.86 29.83
N TRP A 294 -3.46 -17.31 28.98
CA TRP A 294 -3.99 -15.96 29.12
C TRP A 294 -5.14 -15.85 30.15
N GLY A 295 -5.65 -16.97 30.68
CA GLY A 295 -6.73 -17.00 31.66
C GLY A 295 -8.15 -16.87 31.10
N TYR A 296 -8.32 -16.99 29.77
CA TYR A 296 -9.65 -17.01 29.12
C TYR A 296 -10.28 -18.41 29.09
N LEU A 297 -9.55 -19.43 29.53
CA LEU A 297 -10.01 -20.82 29.60
C LEU A 297 -9.58 -21.43 30.94
N GLN A 298 -10.53 -21.99 31.70
CA GLN A 298 -10.26 -22.53 33.04
C GLN A 298 -9.64 -23.93 33.03
N GLN A 299 -9.91 -24.73 32.01
CA GLN A 299 -9.33 -26.05 31.80
C GLN A 299 -8.88 -26.13 30.34
N ASN A 300 -7.78 -26.82 30.06
CA ASN A 300 -7.34 -27.04 28.69
C ASN A 300 -8.26 -28.10 28.02
N THR A 301 -9.48 -27.69 27.67
CA THR A 301 -10.43 -28.53 26.93
C THR A 301 -10.03 -28.53 25.46
N LEU A 302 -9.22 -29.52 25.09
CA LEU A 302 -8.75 -29.72 23.73
C LEU A 302 -9.92 -29.95 22.78
N GLY A 303 -10.08 -29.04 21.80
CA GLY A 303 -10.84 -29.31 20.59
C GLY A 303 -12.37 -29.18 20.66
N ASP A 304 -12.96 -28.81 21.81
CA ASP A 304 -14.39 -28.49 21.84
C ASP A 304 -14.64 -27.07 21.33
N ARG A 305 -15.14 -26.97 20.09
CA ARG A 305 -15.48 -25.71 19.45
C ARG A 305 -16.52 -24.90 20.25
N ALA A 306 -17.46 -25.57 20.92
CA ALA A 306 -18.49 -24.90 21.70
C ALA A 306 -17.91 -24.15 22.91
N VAL A 307 -16.74 -24.58 23.40
CA VAL A 307 -16.01 -23.94 24.50
C VAL A 307 -14.99 -22.92 24.00
N LEU A 308 -14.29 -23.22 22.89
CA LEU A 308 -13.26 -22.34 22.35
C LEU A 308 -13.83 -21.04 21.76
N GLU A 309 -14.95 -21.11 21.03
CA GLU A 309 -15.49 -19.94 20.35
C GLU A 309 -15.84 -18.78 21.30
N PRO A 310 -16.54 -18.99 22.43
CA PRO A 310 -16.77 -17.94 23.44
C PRO A 310 -15.48 -17.37 24.03
N ALA A 311 -14.49 -18.22 24.34
CA ALA A 311 -13.21 -17.78 24.89
C ALA A 311 -12.42 -16.93 23.89
N ILE A 312 -12.43 -17.30 22.60
CA ILE A 312 -11.84 -16.50 21.51
C ILE A 312 -12.53 -15.15 21.42
N ARG A 313 -13.87 -15.09 21.46
CA ARG A 313 -14.61 -13.81 21.44
C ARG A 313 -14.24 -12.94 22.64
N GLN A 314 -14.12 -13.51 23.83
CA GLN A 314 -13.73 -12.78 25.03
C GLN A 314 -12.30 -12.21 24.93
N PHE A 315 -11.35 -12.99 24.41
CA PHE A 315 -10.01 -12.52 24.12
C PHE A 315 -10.01 -11.40 23.06
N GLN A 316 -10.70 -11.59 21.94
CA GLN A 316 -10.81 -10.60 20.87
C GLN A 316 -11.38 -9.28 21.37
N LYS A 317 -12.44 -9.35 22.19
CA LYS A 317 -13.04 -8.19 22.85
C LYS A 317 -12.05 -7.46 23.74
N ALA A 318 -11.31 -8.20 24.57
CA ALA A 318 -10.31 -7.62 25.48
C ALA A 318 -9.14 -6.98 24.73
N MET A 319 -8.77 -7.53 23.56
CA MET A 319 -7.74 -6.97 22.68
C MET A 319 -8.27 -5.84 21.78
N GLY A 320 -9.57 -5.53 21.80
CA GLY A 320 -10.17 -4.48 20.97
C GLY A 320 -10.16 -4.80 19.47
N ILE A 321 -10.30 -6.07 19.09
CA ILE A 321 -10.41 -6.53 17.70
C ILE A 321 -11.78 -7.15 17.44
N ALA A 322 -12.12 -7.43 16.17
CA ALA A 322 -13.42 -7.97 15.80
C ALA A 322 -13.71 -9.31 16.51
N GLU A 323 -14.83 -9.35 17.26
CA GLU A 323 -15.30 -10.50 18.03
C GLU A 323 -15.91 -11.59 17.13
N THR A 324 -15.11 -12.18 16.24
CA THR A 324 -15.58 -13.18 15.27
C THR A 324 -15.76 -14.57 15.88
N GLY A 325 -15.06 -14.87 16.98
CA GLY A 325 -14.97 -16.22 17.56
C GLY A 325 -14.11 -17.19 16.74
N ILE A 326 -13.44 -16.69 15.69
CA ILE A 326 -12.53 -17.44 14.84
C ILE A 326 -11.13 -16.89 15.05
N VAL A 327 -10.12 -17.78 15.11
CA VAL A 327 -8.72 -17.36 15.16
C VAL A 327 -8.30 -16.85 13.78
N THR A 328 -8.39 -15.53 13.59
CA THR A 328 -7.82 -14.86 12.42
C THR A 328 -6.30 -14.74 12.57
N PRO A 329 -5.55 -14.43 11.49
CA PRO A 329 -4.12 -14.15 11.59
C PRO A 329 -3.76 -13.12 12.67
N GLN A 330 -4.54 -12.03 12.76
CA GLN A 330 -4.34 -11.01 13.80
C GLN A 330 -4.57 -11.58 15.21
N THR A 331 -5.60 -12.42 15.40
CA THR A 331 -5.86 -13.09 16.69
C THR A 331 -4.72 -14.04 17.06
N ALA A 332 -4.23 -14.85 16.11
CA ALA A 332 -3.11 -15.77 16.32
C ALA A 332 -1.83 -15.03 16.77
N LEU A 333 -1.49 -13.94 16.09
CA LEU A 333 -0.31 -13.14 16.42
C LEU A 333 -0.41 -12.51 17.81
N MET A 334 -1.58 -12.02 18.21
CA MET A 334 -1.79 -11.47 19.56
C MET A 334 -1.79 -12.55 20.66
N LEU A 335 -2.35 -13.73 20.38
CA LEU A 335 -2.33 -14.85 21.33
C LEU A 335 -0.91 -15.32 21.63
N THR A 336 -0.05 -15.35 20.61
CA THR A 336 1.31 -15.89 20.69
C THR A 336 2.35 -14.86 21.14
N GLY A 337 2.12 -13.57 20.93
CA GLY A 337 3.16 -12.54 21.01
C GLY A 337 3.89 -12.43 22.36
N SER A 338 3.20 -12.62 23.48
CA SER A 338 3.80 -12.62 24.83
C SER A 338 4.63 -13.88 25.13
N PHE A 339 4.52 -14.91 24.30
CA PHE A 339 5.10 -16.24 24.53
C PHE A 339 6.15 -16.63 23.48
N LEU A 340 6.52 -15.69 22.61
CA LEU A 340 7.49 -15.92 21.55
C LEU A 340 8.88 -16.25 22.09
N ALA A 341 9.48 -17.30 21.55
CA ALA A 341 10.84 -17.72 21.87
C ALA A 341 11.63 -18.03 20.59
N GLY A 342 12.93 -17.74 20.58
CA GLY A 342 13.82 -18.07 19.46
C GLY A 342 13.55 -17.29 18.16
N VAL A 343 12.81 -16.19 18.24
CA VAL A 343 12.43 -15.33 17.10
C VAL A 343 12.57 -13.87 17.49
N PRO A 344 12.78 -12.95 16.53
CA PRO A 344 12.81 -11.52 16.81
C PRO A 344 11.52 -11.02 17.46
N THR A 345 11.65 -10.20 18.49
CA THR A 345 10.55 -9.55 19.23
C THR A 345 10.77 -8.05 19.34
N LEU A 346 9.77 -7.33 19.85
CA LEU A 346 9.86 -5.91 20.15
C LEU A 346 10.57 -5.62 21.48
N ASN A 347 11.35 -6.55 22.02
CA ASN A 347 12.11 -6.31 23.24
C ASN A 347 13.21 -5.25 23.01
N PRO A 348 13.15 -4.09 23.69
CA PRO A 348 14.09 -2.98 23.49
C PRO A 348 15.51 -3.27 24.00
N GLN A 349 15.73 -4.35 24.75
CA GLN A 349 17.05 -4.69 25.31
C GLN A 349 17.94 -5.46 24.31
N ILE A 350 17.41 -5.90 23.17
CA ILE A 350 18.11 -6.75 22.19
C ILE A 350 18.95 -5.92 21.19
N HIS A 351 19.08 -4.60 21.36
CA HIS A 351 19.76 -3.72 20.39
C HIS A 351 21.30 -3.79 20.39
N LYS A 352 21.91 -4.80 21.01
CA LYS A 352 23.35 -5.03 20.87
C LYS A 352 23.59 -5.95 19.69
N TYR A 353 23.82 -5.36 18.51
CA TYR A 353 24.52 -6.07 17.44
C TYR A 353 25.97 -6.29 17.88
N PRO A 354 26.57 -7.46 17.58
CA PRO A 354 27.99 -7.71 17.84
C PRO A 354 28.90 -6.76 17.06
#